data_AF-A0A164LYZ0-F1
#
_entry.id   AF-A0A164LYZ0-F1
#
_cell.length_a   1.000
_cell.length_b   1.000
_cell.length_c   1.000
_cell.angle_alpha   90.00
_cell.angle_beta   90.00
_cell.angle_gamma   90.00
#
_symmetry.space_group_name_H-M   'P 1'
#
loop_
_entity.id
_entity.type
_entity.pdbx_description
1 polymer ?
#
loop_
_entity_poly.entity_id
_entity_poly.type
_entity_poly.pdbx_seq_one_letter_code
_entity_poly.pdbx_strand_id
1 'polypeptide(L)'
;MKSLRWPAACLAGSAVAAVLLSGCTDVQRALNKGGDTPCSDYVKQDQDTQRMTITKFVKQQSGNDHEPAGTVVDATMAAVGFLCSNQRNAATPIRNADVAGIFLNK
;
A
#
# COMPACT_ATOMS: atom_id res chain seq x y z
N MET A 1 -35.55 23.31 -45.66
CA MET A 1 -36.59 22.90 -44.70
C MET A 1 -37.05 21.48 -45.03
N LYS A 2 -36.64 20.48 -44.25
CA LYS A 2 -37.37 19.22 -44.01
C LYS A 2 -36.59 18.43 -42.95
N SER A 3 -37.25 18.30 -41.81
CA SER A 3 -36.88 17.58 -40.59
C SER A 3 -36.67 16.08 -40.83
N LEU A 4 -35.67 15.50 -40.16
CA LEU A 4 -35.71 14.09 -39.78
C LEU A 4 -35.28 13.93 -38.32
N ARG A 5 -36.30 13.85 -37.46
CA ARG A 5 -36.21 13.38 -36.08
C ARG A 5 -36.31 11.86 -36.13
N TRP A 6 -35.31 11.15 -35.61
CA TRP A 6 -35.51 9.77 -35.15
C TRP A 6 -34.75 9.53 -33.83
N PRO A 7 -35.45 9.09 -32.77
CA PRO A 7 -34.85 8.62 -31.53
C PRO A 7 -34.64 7.10 -31.61
N ALA A 8 -33.40 6.65 -31.41
CA ALA A 8 -33.10 5.24 -31.18
C ALA A 8 -32.14 5.15 -29.99
N ALA A 9 -32.73 5.19 -28.80
CA ALA A 9 -32.08 4.76 -27.58
C ALA A 9 -31.91 3.24 -27.64
N CYS A 10 -30.68 2.77 -27.77
CA CYS A 10 -30.26 1.40 -27.47
C CYS A 10 -28.73 1.38 -27.44
N LEU A 11 -28.15 1.52 -26.25
CA LEU A 11 -26.82 0.97 -25.94
C LEU A 11 -26.87 0.50 -24.50
N ALA A 12 -27.14 -0.79 -24.35
CA ALA A 12 -26.82 -1.55 -23.15
C ALA A 12 -25.32 -1.38 -22.87
N GLY A 13 -25.01 -0.69 -21.78
CA GLY A 13 -23.67 -0.58 -21.24
C GLY A 13 -23.72 -1.00 -19.79
N SER A 14 -23.35 -2.25 -19.55
CA SER A 14 -23.04 -2.81 -18.24
C SER A 14 -22.17 -1.86 -17.42
N ALA A 15 -22.68 -1.40 -16.28
CA ALA A 15 -21.87 -0.85 -15.20
C ALA A 15 -22.12 -1.65 -13.93
N VAL A 16 -21.71 -2.92 -13.95
CA VAL A 16 -21.43 -3.66 -12.72
C VAL A 16 -20.10 -3.13 -12.20
N ALA A 17 -20.12 -2.36 -11.10
CA ALA A 17 -19.07 -2.34 -10.08
C ALA A 17 -19.45 -1.39 -8.94
N ALA A 18 -20.46 -1.76 -8.15
CA ALA A 18 -20.60 -1.24 -6.79
C ALA A 18 -19.91 -2.22 -5.83
N VAL A 19 -18.58 -2.18 -5.77
CA VAL A 19 -17.80 -2.80 -4.67
C VAL A 19 -16.79 -1.77 -4.18
N LEU A 20 -17.28 -0.75 -3.47
CA LEU A 20 -16.44 0.19 -2.72
C LEU A 20 -16.72 0.06 -1.21
N LEU A 21 -16.87 -1.17 -0.73
CA LEU A 21 -17.01 -1.46 0.69
C LEU A 21 -15.74 -2.16 1.21
N SER A 22 -14.86 -1.32 1.76
CA SER A 22 -14.01 -1.58 2.94
C SER A 22 -13.05 -2.78 2.93
N GLY A 23 -12.16 -2.84 1.95
CA GLY A 23 -10.95 -3.64 2.05
C GLY A 23 -9.97 -3.28 0.94
N CYS A 24 -8.68 -3.16 1.27
CA CYS A 24 -7.62 -3.00 0.27
C CYS A 24 -7.85 -3.97 -0.89
N THR A 25 -7.83 -3.47 -2.13
CA THR A 25 -8.13 -4.26 -3.32
C THR A 25 -7.12 -5.41 -3.48
N ASP A 26 -7.50 -6.49 -4.16
CA ASP A 26 -6.58 -7.60 -4.45
C ASP A 26 -5.38 -7.14 -5.30
N VAL A 27 -5.58 -6.12 -6.13
CA VAL A 27 -4.49 -5.46 -6.87
C VAL A 27 -3.51 -4.80 -5.90
N GLN A 28 -4.01 -4.06 -4.91
CA GLN A 28 -3.16 -3.40 -3.90
C GLN A 28 -2.40 -4.42 -3.05
N ARG A 29 -3.03 -5.56 -2.72
CA ARG A 29 -2.36 -6.70 -2.07
C ARG A 29 -1.26 -7.31 -2.93
N ALA A 30 -1.55 -7.57 -4.20
CA ALA A 30 -0.62 -8.19 -5.13
C ALA A 30 0.60 -7.29 -5.41
N LEU A 31 0.39 -5.98 -5.56
CA LEU A 31 1.43 -5.00 -5.84
C LEU A 31 2.20 -4.53 -4.58
N ASN A 32 1.75 -4.92 -3.38
CA ASN A 32 2.42 -4.54 -2.15
C ASN A 32 3.87 -5.04 -2.15
N LYS A 33 4.85 -4.16 -1.92
CA LYS A 33 6.28 -4.52 -1.94
C LYS A 33 6.80 -5.01 -0.59
N GLY A 34 6.03 -4.90 0.49
CA GLY A 34 6.46 -5.28 1.84
C GLY A 34 7.73 -4.51 2.24
N GLY A 35 8.77 -5.25 2.66
CA GLY A 35 10.05 -4.68 3.06
C GLY A 35 10.82 -3.95 1.95
N ASP A 36 10.47 -4.19 0.67
CA ASP A 36 11.08 -3.52 -0.48
C ASP A 36 10.40 -2.18 -0.83
N THR A 37 9.41 -1.77 -0.06
CA THR A 37 8.81 -0.43 -0.18
C THR A 37 9.85 0.62 0.22
N PRO A 38 10.13 1.64 -0.61
CA PRO A 38 10.97 2.77 -0.21
C PRO A 38 10.36 3.53 0.96
N CYS A 39 11.19 3.99 1.92
CA CYS A 39 10.72 4.77 3.06
C CYS A 39 9.95 6.03 2.64
N SER A 40 10.38 6.69 1.55
CA SER A 40 9.67 7.86 1.01
C SER A 40 8.28 7.56 0.43
N ASP A 41 8.03 6.32 0.01
CA ASP A 41 6.71 5.87 -0.43
C ASP A 41 5.85 5.47 0.77
N TYR A 42 6.44 4.75 1.74
CA TYR A 42 5.73 4.29 2.95
C TYR A 42 5.10 5.43 3.75
N VAL A 43 5.85 6.52 3.98
CA VAL A 43 5.35 7.66 4.77
C VAL A 43 4.23 8.44 4.10
N LYS A 44 3.98 8.22 2.80
CA LYS A 44 2.90 8.85 2.03
C LYS A 44 1.65 7.99 1.92
N GLN A 45 1.73 6.72 2.30
CA GLN A 45 0.60 5.81 2.29
C GLN A 45 -0.44 6.21 3.35
N ASP A 46 -1.70 5.91 3.09
CA ASP A 46 -2.73 5.91 4.11
C ASP A 46 -2.50 4.77 5.13
N GLN A 47 -3.14 4.88 6.29
CA GLN A 47 -2.92 3.95 7.41
C GLN A 47 -3.23 2.49 7.07
N ASP A 48 -4.25 2.24 6.26
CA ASP A 48 -4.63 0.87 5.87
C ASP A 48 -3.58 0.28 4.93
N THR A 49 -3.11 1.06 3.95
CA THR A 49 -2.02 0.66 3.06
C THR A 49 -0.73 0.41 3.83
N GLN A 50 -0.38 1.27 4.79
CA GLN A 50 0.77 1.05 5.66
C GLN A 50 0.66 -0.27 6.42
N ARG A 51 -0.51 -0.58 6.98
CA ARG A 51 -0.74 -1.85 7.69
C ARG A 51 -0.54 -3.05 6.79
N MET A 52 -1.05 -3.00 5.56
CA MET A 52 -0.84 -4.07 4.57
C MET A 52 0.64 -4.25 4.22
N THR A 53 1.38 -3.16 4.04
CA THR A 53 2.82 -3.19 3.76
C THR A 53 3.61 -3.78 4.92
N ILE A 54 3.29 -3.40 6.15
CA ILE A 54 3.94 -3.93 7.34
C ILE A 54 3.58 -5.40 7.58
N THR A 55 2.32 -5.80 7.41
CA THR A 55 1.93 -7.22 7.48
C THR A 55 2.77 -8.05 6.50
N LYS A 56 2.90 -7.61 5.23
CA LYS A 56 3.72 -8.32 4.25
C LYS A 56 5.21 -8.33 4.64
N PHE A 57 5.73 -7.21 5.15
CA PHE A 57 7.10 -7.13 5.63
C PHE A 57 7.37 -8.10 6.79
N VAL A 58 6.49 -8.16 7.79
CA VAL A 58 6.62 -9.08 8.93
C VAL A 58 6.61 -10.54 8.46
N LYS A 59 5.71 -10.90 7.54
CA LYS A 59 5.70 -12.24 6.92
C LYS A 59 7.04 -12.55 6.23
N GLN A 60 7.53 -11.64 5.40
CA GLN A 60 8.83 -11.78 4.74
C GLN A 60 9.99 -11.97 5.72
N GLN A 61 10.01 -11.24 6.84
CA GLN A 61 11.05 -11.39 7.86
C GLN A 61 10.94 -12.73 8.61
N SER A 62 9.72 -13.16 8.90
CA SER A 62 9.46 -14.41 9.63
C SER A 62 9.61 -15.67 8.77
N GLY A 63 9.69 -15.53 7.45
CA GLY A 63 9.80 -16.64 6.50
C GLY A 63 8.58 -17.56 6.45
N ASN A 64 7.43 -17.11 6.96
CA ASN A 64 6.18 -17.86 6.90
C ASN A 64 5.02 -16.97 6.46
N ASP A 65 3.98 -17.60 5.92
CA ASP A 65 2.80 -16.92 5.37
C ASP A 65 1.65 -16.73 6.37
N HIS A 66 1.82 -17.18 7.62
CA HIS A 66 0.80 -17.03 8.66
C HIS A 66 0.56 -15.55 8.96
N GLU A 67 -0.69 -15.22 9.29
CA GLU A 67 -1.03 -13.85 9.65
C GLU A 67 -0.35 -13.48 10.97
N PRO A 68 0.51 -12.43 10.99
CA PRO A 68 1.14 -11.98 12.23
C PRO A 68 0.10 -11.44 13.21
N ALA A 69 0.40 -11.53 14.50
CA ALA A 69 -0.45 -10.92 15.52
C ALA A 69 -0.58 -9.40 15.28
N GLY A 70 -1.80 -8.86 15.43
CA GLY A 70 -2.07 -7.45 15.18
C GLY A 70 -1.17 -6.49 15.96
N THR A 71 -0.82 -6.85 17.19
CA THR A 71 0.11 -6.08 18.04
C THR A 71 1.53 -6.01 17.47
N VAL A 72 2.00 -7.07 16.82
CA VAL A 72 3.31 -7.09 16.14
C VAL A 72 3.28 -6.16 14.94
N VAL A 73 2.19 -6.18 14.17
CA VAL A 73 1.99 -5.28 13.03
C VAL A 73 1.97 -3.82 13.49
N ASP A 74 1.18 -3.48 14.51
CA ASP A 74 1.05 -2.10 15.00
C ASP A 74 2.37 -1.58 15.59
N ALA A 75 3.07 -2.40 16.38
CA ALA A 75 4.39 -2.03 16.92
C ALA A 75 5.41 -1.81 15.80
N THR A 76 5.37 -2.66 14.77
CA THR A 76 6.26 -2.53 13.62
C THR A 76 5.91 -1.32 12.76
N MET A 77 4.63 -0.98 12.59
CA MET A 77 4.19 0.25 11.92
C MET A 77 4.75 1.48 12.62
N ALA A 78 4.67 1.54 13.95
CA ALA A 78 5.23 2.66 14.71
C ALA A 78 6.75 2.77 14.54
N ALA A 79 7.47 1.64 14.65
CA ALA A 79 8.93 1.62 14.51
C ALA A 79 9.38 2.01 13.09
N VAL A 80 8.79 1.40 12.06
CA VAL A 80 9.09 1.71 10.66
C VAL A 80 8.70 3.14 10.32
N GLY A 81 7.55 3.63 10.81
CA GLY A 81 7.15 5.02 10.65
C GLY A 81 8.21 5.98 11.20
N PHE A 82 8.66 5.76 12.43
CA PHE A 82 9.73 6.56 13.03
C PHE A 82 11.02 6.49 12.21
N LEU A 83 11.50 5.29 11.87
CA LEU A 83 12.76 5.12 11.14
C LEU A 83 12.68 5.74 9.74
N CYS A 84 11.64 5.43 8.97
CA CYS A 84 11.48 5.94 7.61
C CYS A 84 11.24 7.45 7.54
N SER A 85 10.57 8.05 8.53
CA SER A 85 10.44 9.51 8.59
C SER A 85 11.76 10.24 8.83
N ASN A 86 12.77 9.55 9.39
CA ASN A 86 14.06 10.13 9.73
C ASN A 86 15.21 9.64 8.84
N GLN A 87 14.96 8.71 7.91
CA GLN A 87 15.97 8.24 6.97
C GLN A 87 16.51 9.40 6.13
N ARG A 88 17.85 9.51 6.03
CA ARG A 88 18.49 10.52 5.16
C ARG A 88 18.34 10.18 3.68
N ASN A 89 18.40 8.89 3.36
CA ASN A 89 18.23 8.39 2.01
C ASN A 89 16.76 7.98 1.78
N ALA A 90 16.06 8.77 0.96
CA ALA A 90 14.64 8.56 0.65
C ALA A 90 14.36 7.23 -0.07
N ALA A 91 15.36 6.65 -0.74
CA ALA A 91 15.25 5.39 -1.45
C ALA A 91 15.51 4.17 -0.56
N THR A 92 15.89 4.35 0.71
CA THR A 92 16.11 3.23 1.64
C THR A 92 14.84 2.37 1.72
N PRO A 93 14.91 1.07 1.39
CA PRO A 93 13.79 0.15 1.60
C PRO A 93 13.52 -0.04 3.08
N ILE A 94 12.25 -0.28 3.47
CA ILE A 94 11.85 -0.55 4.85
C ILE A 94 12.74 -1.62 5.52
N ARG A 95 13.07 -2.71 4.81
CA ARG A 95 13.92 -3.79 5.37
C ARG A 95 15.33 -3.35 5.77
N ASN A 96 15.79 -2.20 5.26
CA ASN A 96 17.09 -1.60 5.52
C ASN A 96 16.97 -0.28 6.28
N ALA A 97 15.77 0.09 6.73
CA ALA A 97 15.57 1.28 7.56
C ALA A 97 16.10 0.98 8.96
N ASP A 98 17.10 1.73 9.39
CA ASP A 98 17.75 1.55 10.68
C ASP A 98 18.25 2.88 11.23
N VAL A 99 18.68 2.88 12.48
CA VAL A 99 19.17 4.09 13.15
C VAL A 99 20.46 4.62 12.49
N ALA A 100 21.29 3.76 11.90
CA ALA A 100 22.51 4.20 11.23
C ALA A 100 22.19 5.02 9.98
N GLY A 101 21.14 4.68 9.23
CA GLY A 101 20.67 5.43 8.05
C GLY A 101 20.09 6.83 8.35
N ILE A 102 19.80 7.13 9.62
CA ILE A 102 19.44 8.48 10.09
C ILE A 102 20.69 9.37 10.20
N PHE A 103 21.85 8.80 10.54
CA PHE A 103 23.09 9.55 10.75
C PHE A 103 24.00 9.51 9.51
N LEU A 104 24.03 8.39 8.81
CA LEU A 104 24.87 8.11 7.66
C LEU A 104 24.04 8.06 6.38
N ASN A 105 24.55 8.65 5.31
CA ASN A 105 23.94 8.51 4.00
C ASN A 105 24.46 7.22 3.34
N LYS A 106 23.77 6.11 3.60
CA LYS A 106 24.11 4.76 3.12
C LYS A 106 23.23 4.32 1.96
#